data_AF-A0A9D4T1D3-F1
#
_entry.id   AF-A0A9D4T1D3-F1
#
_cell.length_a   1.000
_cell.length_b   1.000
_cell.length_c   1.000
_cell.angle_alpha   90.00
_cell.angle_beta   90.00
_cell.angle_gamma   90.00
#
_symmetry.space_group_name_H-M   'P 1'
#
loop_
_entity.id
_entity.type
_entity.pdbx_description
1 polymer ?
#
loop_
_entity_poly.entity_id
_entity_poly.type
_entity_poly.pdbx_seq_one_letter_code
_entity_poly.pdbx_strand_id
1 'polypeptide(L)'
;MSGARSSVSRTVEIVGSRETIDFPEFLTIMAKEDIRSADVDEEIREAFKVFDRNGDGFVSVAELRHVMTTMGEKLTHEEVDEMIREADQDGDGRINYEEFVNMVTSK
;
A
#
# COMPACT_ATOMS: atom_id res chain seq x y z
N MET A 1 -33.78 20.31 24.39
CA MET A 1 -34.16 20.57 22.98
C MET A 1 -32.95 21.11 22.25
N SER A 2 -32.64 20.56 21.07
CA SER A 2 -31.66 21.02 20.07
C SER A 2 -30.17 20.94 20.46
N GLY A 3 -29.22 20.44 19.66
CA GLY A 3 -29.25 20.07 18.24
C GLY A 3 -27.95 20.52 17.56
N ALA A 4 -27.16 19.53 17.13
CA ALA A 4 -26.17 19.51 16.05
C ALA A 4 -24.83 20.30 16.12
N ARG A 5 -23.75 19.49 16.24
CA ARG A 5 -22.57 19.38 15.33
C ARG A 5 -21.78 20.65 14.96
N SER A 6 -20.52 20.76 15.43
CA SER A 6 -19.36 20.97 14.54
C SER A 6 -18.02 20.74 15.25
N SER A 7 -17.09 20.14 14.51
CA SER A 7 -15.64 20.00 14.72
C SER A 7 -15.15 19.10 15.85
N VAL A 8 -14.78 17.89 15.42
CA VAL A 8 -14.04 16.87 16.17
C VAL A 8 -12.58 17.33 16.31
N SER A 9 -12.08 17.49 17.53
CA SER A 9 -10.65 17.41 17.82
C SER A 9 -10.50 16.38 18.93
N ARG A 10 -10.35 15.12 18.55
CA ARG A 10 -10.06 14.04 19.51
C ARG A 10 -8.57 14.05 19.75
N THR A 11 -8.20 14.55 20.92
CA THR A 11 -6.88 14.40 21.53
C THR A 11 -6.54 12.91 21.62
N VAL A 12 -5.43 12.50 21.03
CA VAL A 12 -4.81 11.19 21.26
C VAL A 12 -3.89 11.33 22.47
N GLU A 13 -4.17 10.60 23.55
CA GLU A 13 -3.29 10.50 24.71
C GLU A 13 -2.30 9.36 24.51
N ILE A 14 -1.01 9.67 24.33
CA ILE A 14 0.08 8.68 24.45
C ILE A 14 0.89 9.04 25.71
N VAL A 15 1.02 8.04 26.59
CA VAL A 15 1.53 8.01 27.96
C VAL A 15 2.64 9.03 28.33
N GLY A 16 2.39 9.81 29.40
CA GLY A 16 3.44 10.25 30.34
C GLY A 16 3.76 11.74 30.40
N SER A 17 2.94 12.52 31.12
CA SER A 17 3.11 13.93 31.51
C SER A 17 2.45 14.95 30.59
N ARG A 18 1.61 15.78 31.19
CA ARG A 18 0.58 16.62 30.56
C ARG A 18 1.13 17.99 30.16
N GLU A 19 1.75 18.16 28.99
CA GLU A 19 2.02 19.50 28.41
C GLU A 19 1.83 19.49 26.89
N THR A 20 1.23 20.58 26.37
CA THR A 20 0.59 20.66 25.04
C THR A 20 1.59 20.74 23.90
N ILE A 21 1.53 19.80 22.97
CA ILE A 21 2.28 19.84 21.71
C ILE A 21 1.76 21.01 20.88
N ASP A 22 2.64 21.95 20.53
CA ASP A 22 2.28 23.03 19.60
C ASP A 22 2.22 22.50 18.16
N PHE A 23 1.53 23.20 17.26
CA PHE A 23 1.34 22.74 15.89
C PHE A 23 2.67 22.51 15.12
N PRO A 24 3.72 23.33 15.30
CA PRO A 24 5.07 23.03 14.79
C PRO A 24 5.70 21.72 15.31
N GLU A 25 5.51 21.42 16.58
CA GLU A 25 6.03 20.20 17.23
C GLU A 25 5.20 18.97 16.81
N PHE A 26 3.89 19.14 16.58
CA PHE A 26 3.01 18.12 15.96
C PHE A 26 3.46 17.76 14.54
N LEU A 27 3.84 18.76 13.73
CA LEU A 27 4.41 18.53 12.40
C LEU A 27 5.74 17.78 12.47
N THR A 28 6.54 18.00 13.51
CA THR A 28 7.83 17.32 13.71
C THR A 28 7.65 15.84 14.09
N ILE A 29 6.58 15.52 14.82
CA ILE A 29 6.18 14.14 15.16
C ILE A 29 5.62 13.40 13.94
N MET A 30 4.70 14.04 13.19
CA MET A 30 4.15 13.50 11.93
C MET A 30 5.24 13.29 10.86
N ALA A 31 6.20 14.20 10.75
CA ALA A 31 7.29 14.14 9.78
C ALA A 31 8.35 13.05 10.08
N LYS A 32 8.34 12.44 11.27
CA LYS A 32 9.38 11.48 11.65
C LYS A 32 8.99 10.02 11.46
N GLU A 33 7.75 9.60 11.71
CA GLU A 33 7.46 8.15 11.81
C GLU A 33 6.20 7.64 11.06
N ASP A 34 5.12 8.42 10.86
CA ASP A 34 3.86 7.90 10.26
C ASP A 34 3.59 8.34 8.81
N ILE A 35 4.19 9.44 8.32
CA ILE A 35 3.98 9.86 6.93
C ILE A 35 4.63 8.87 5.95
N ARG A 36 5.74 8.23 6.31
CA ARG A 36 6.45 7.31 5.39
C ARG A 36 5.76 5.97 5.18
N SER A 37 4.98 5.47 6.13
CA SER A 37 4.32 4.15 6.05
C SER A 37 2.95 4.25 5.39
N ALA A 38 2.17 5.27 5.72
CA ALA A 38 0.87 5.52 5.08
C ALA A 38 1.03 5.83 3.58
N ASP A 39 2.05 6.60 3.20
CA ASP A 39 2.37 6.88 1.79
C ASP A 39 2.75 5.59 1.05
N VAL A 40 3.53 4.70 1.67
CA VAL A 40 3.95 3.43 1.06
C VAL A 40 2.77 2.47 0.90
N ASP A 41 1.88 2.36 1.90
CA ASP A 41 0.68 1.53 1.78
C ASP A 41 -0.27 2.03 0.69
N GLU A 42 -0.40 3.35 0.56
CA GLU A 42 -1.23 3.96 -0.49
C GLU A 42 -0.58 3.77 -1.87
N GLU A 43 0.74 3.94 -2.00
CA GLU A 43 1.49 3.72 -3.23
C GLU A 43 1.47 2.25 -3.68
N ILE A 44 1.60 1.30 -2.75
CA ILE A 44 1.47 -0.13 -3.05
C ILE A 44 0.05 -0.46 -3.49
N ARG A 45 -0.97 0.14 -2.87
CA ARG A 45 -2.37 -0.06 -3.26
C ARG A 45 -2.69 0.54 -4.62
N GLU A 46 -2.13 1.70 -4.97
CA GLU A 46 -2.26 2.27 -6.31
C GLU A 46 -1.53 1.42 -7.34
N ALA A 47 -0.31 0.96 -7.04
CA ALA A 47 0.42 0.04 -7.91
C ALA A 47 -0.39 -1.24 -8.15
N PHE A 48 -0.94 -1.85 -7.11
CA PHE A 48 -1.76 -3.05 -7.23
C PHE A 48 -2.94 -2.84 -8.18
N LYS A 49 -3.64 -1.70 -8.12
CA LYS A 49 -4.74 -1.36 -9.04
C LYS A 49 -4.30 -1.15 -10.49
N VAL A 50 -3.04 -0.77 -10.72
CA VAL A 50 -2.50 -0.68 -12.08
C VAL A 50 -2.31 -2.09 -12.67
N PHE A 51 -1.87 -3.03 -11.84
CA PHE A 51 -1.71 -4.44 -12.21
C PHE A 51 -3.06 -5.16 -12.33
N ASP A 52 -3.93 -5.11 -11.31
CA ASP A 52 -5.28 -5.68 -11.31
C ASP A 52 -6.24 -4.82 -12.14
N ARG A 53 -6.24 -5.05 -13.46
CA ARG A 53 -7.06 -4.28 -14.41
C ARG A 53 -8.52 -4.68 -14.37
N ASN A 54 -8.81 -5.92 -14.01
CA ASN A 54 -10.15 -6.46 -14.01
C ASN A 54 -10.88 -6.18 -12.68
N GLY A 55 -10.14 -5.84 -11.62
CA GLY A 55 -10.65 -5.48 -10.30
C GLY A 55 -11.12 -6.66 -9.47
N ASP A 56 -10.63 -7.88 -9.75
CA ASP A 56 -10.99 -9.10 -9.03
C ASP A 56 -10.22 -9.30 -7.72
N GLY A 57 -9.24 -8.43 -7.45
CA GLY A 57 -8.40 -8.49 -6.25
C GLY A 57 -7.18 -9.40 -6.41
N PHE A 58 -6.89 -9.87 -7.62
CA PHE A 58 -5.74 -10.72 -7.95
C PHE A 58 -5.01 -10.17 -9.18
N VAL A 59 -3.69 -10.34 -9.22
CA VAL A 59 -2.90 -10.06 -10.42
C VAL A 59 -2.61 -11.39 -11.11
N SER A 60 -3.21 -11.57 -12.29
CA SER A 60 -2.90 -12.72 -13.14
C SER A 60 -1.62 -12.52 -13.94
N VAL A 61 -1.02 -13.63 -14.39
CA VAL A 61 0.12 -13.65 -15.34
C VAL A 61 -0.13 -12.73 -16.56
N ALA A 62 -1.36 -12.75 -17.08
CA ALA A 62 -1.74 -11.96 -18.25
C ALA A 62 -1.74 -10.45 -17.96
N GLU A 63 -2.19 -10.06 -16.78
CA GLU A 63 -2.22 -8.68 -16.31
C GLU A 63 -0.83 -8.15 -16.00
N LEU A 64 -0.02 -8.91 -15.28
CA LEU A 64 1.38 -8.58 -15.01
C LEU A 64 2.14 -8.32 -16.32
N ARG A 65 2.04 -9.25 -17.29
CA ARG A 65 2.65 -9.11 -18.62
C ARG A 65 2.16 -7.87 -19.36
N HIS A 66 0.86 -7.57 -19.29
CA HIS A 66 0.29 -6.42 -19.98
C HIS A 66 0.83 -5.11 -19.43
N VAL A 67 0.93 -4.98 -18.11
CA VAL A 67 1.45 -3.78 -17.47
C VAL A 67 2.94 -3.62 -17.76
N MET A 68 3.74 -4.67 -17.65
CA MET A 68 5.18 -4.61 -17.96
C MET A 68 5.44 -4.19 -19.40
N THR A 69 4.69 -4.77 -20.34
CA THR A 69 4.75 -4.37 -21.76
C THR A 69 4.37 -2.90 -21.96
N THR A 70 3.40 -2.40 -21.18
CA THR A 70 2.94 -1.00 -21.22
C THR A 70 3.97 -0.03 -20.63
N MET A 71 4.70 -0.46 -19.60
CA MET A 71 5.82 0.29 -19.00
C MET A 71 7.08 0.30 -19.88
N GLY A 72 7.06 -0.42 -21.00
CA GLY A 72 8.16 -0.47 -21.97
C GLY A 72 9.17 -1.58 -21.70
N GLU A 73 8.98 -2.36 -20.63
CA GLU A 73 9.77 -3.55 -20.34
C GLU A 73 9.15 -4.78 -21.02
N LYS A 74 9.93 -5.39 -21.91
CA LYS A 74 9.53 -6.64 -22.55
C LYS A 74 10.08 -7.81 -21.74
N LEU A 75 9.30 -8.23 -20.75
CA LEU A 75 9.56 -9.50 -20.07
C LEU A 75 9.16 -10.67 -20.99
N THR A 76 9.98 -11.70 -21.00
CA THR A 76 9.71 -12.99 -21.62
C THR A 76 8.66 -13.77 -20.84
N HIS A 77 8.10 -14.82 -21.43
CA HIS A 77 7.13 -15.66 -20.72
C HIS A 77 7.78 -16.32 -19.50
N GLU A 78 9.03 -16.72 -19.66
CA GLU A 78 9.84 -17.35 -18.63
C GLU A 78 10.09 -16.41 -17.43
N GLU A 79 10.42 -15.14 -17.69
CA GLU A 79 10.63 -14.14 -16.62
C GLU A 79 9.35 -13.83 -15.85
N VAL A 80 8.20 -13.74 -16.54
CA VAL A 80 6.91 -13.52 -15.87
C VAL A 80 6.51 -14.72 -15.03
N ASP A 81 6.73 -15.94 -15.54
CA ASP A 81 6.45 -17.17 -14.80
C ASP A 81 7.35 -17.32 -13.57
N GLU A 82 8.63 -16.93 -13.66
CA GLU A 82 9.55 -16.88 -12.51
C GLU A 82 9.06 -15.87 -11.45
N MET A 83 8.68 -14.66 -11.85
CA MET A 83 8.16 -13.66 -10.92
C MET A 83 6.89 -14.13 -10.20
N ILE A 84 5.96 -14.74 -10.92
CA ILE A 84 4.74 -15.30 -10.33
C ILE A 84 5.11 -16.38 -9.34
N ARG A 85 5.99 -17.31 -9.70
CA ARG A 85 6.39 -18.41 -8.82
C ARG A 85 7.11 -17.95 -7.54
N GLU A 86 7.79 -16.81 -7.58
CA GLU A 86 8.43 -16.23 -6.40
C GLU A 86 7.44 -15.48 -5.50
N ALA A 87 6.40 -14.89 -6.08
CA ALA A 87 5.39 -14.12 -5.34
C ALA A 87 4.22 -14.97 -4.82
N ASP A 88 3.81 -15.99 -5.58
CA ASP A 88 2.70 -16.91 -5.32
C ASP A 88 3.08 -17.89 -4.17
N GLN A 89 2.66 -17.56 -2.95
CA GLN A 89 2.96 -18.35 -1.75
C GLN A 89 1.95 -19.47 -1.54
N ASP A 90 0.72 -19.28 -2.00
CA ASP A 90 -0.37 -20.24 -1.84
C ASP A 90 -0.50 -21.25 -3.00
N GLY A 91 0.14 -20.97 -4.13
CA GLY A 91 0.23 -21.82 -5.32
C GLY A 91 -1.01 -21.76 -6.20
N ASP A 92 -1.81 -20.69 -6.15
CA ASP A 92 -3.03 -20.53 -6.94
C ASP A 92 -2.78 -20.03 -8.38
N GLY A 93 -1.53 -19.69 -8.70
CA GLY A 93 -1.08 -19.20 -10.00
C GLY A 93 -1.39 -17.73 -10.25
N ARG A 94 -1.73 -16.97 -9.21
CA ARG A 94 -2.00 -15.53 -9.21
C ARG A 94 -1.30 -14.89 -8.01
N ILE A 95 -1.33 -13.57 -7.95
CA ILE A 95 -0.77 -12.81 -6.83
C ILE A 95 -1.91 -12.04 -6.18
N ASN A 96 -2.24 -12.38 -4.94
CA ASN A 96 -3.19 -11.63 -4.14
C ASN A 96 -2.53 -10.36 -3.54
N TYR A 97 -3.33 -9.49 -2.92
CA TYR A 97 -2.81 -8.24 -2.36
C TYR A 97 -1.73 -8.45 -1.29
N GLU A 98 -1.87 -9.45 -0.41
CA GLU A 98 -0.89 -9.71 0.65
C GLU A 98 0.44 -10.22 0.07
N GLU A 99 0.37 -11.10 -0.93
CA GLU A 99 1.54 -11.59 -1.68
C GLU A 99 2.23 -10.46 -2.43
N PHE A 100 1.47 -9.55 -3.04
CA PHE A 100 2.02 -8.38 -3.71
C PHE A 100 2.72 -7.44 -2.72
N VAL A 101 2.11 -7.15 -1.57
CA VAL A 101 2.74 -6.35 -0.51
C VAL A 101 4.03 -7.03 -0.04
N ASN A 102 4.00 -8.34 0.20
CA ASN A 102 5.19 -9.09 0.58
C ASN A 102 6.27 -9.01 -0.51
N MET A 103 5.92 -9.15 -1.79
CA MET A 103 6.87 -9.03 -2.90
C MET A 103 7.53 -7.63 -2.96
N VAL A 104 6.76 -6.56 -2.78
CA VAL A 104 7.26 -5.18 -2.88
C VAL A 104 8.02 -4.73 -1.63
N THR A 105 7.68 -5.28 -0.46
CA THR A 105 8.28 -4.90 0.83
C THR A 105 9.40 -5.84 1.29
N SER A 106 9.48 -7.06 0.75
CA SER A 106 10.53 -8.01 1.09
C SER A 106 11.87 -7.52 0.51
N LYS A 107 12.74 -7.08 1.41
CA LYS A 107 14.14 -6.72 1.14
C LYS A 107 15.01 -7.93 0.83
#